data_AF-A0A2I0QHV8-F1
#
_entry.id   AF-A0A2I0QHV8-F1
#
_cell.length_a   1.000
_cell.length_b   1.000
_cell.length_c   1.000
_cell.angle_alpha   90.00
_cell.angle_beta   90.00
_cell.angle_gamma   90.00
#
_symmetry.space_group_name_H-M   'P 1'
#
loop_
_entity.id
_entity.type
_entity.pdbx_description
1 polymer ?
#
loop_
_entity_poly.entity_id
_entity_poly.type
_entity_poly.pdbx_seq_one_letter_code
_entity_poly.pdbx_strand_id
1 'polypeptide(L)'
;MSASISERASAVKELFFKGEYEEAAKIIILVELLISELIANGDEKEAKKIESEISNLKKSVFEKAIAKATDDAKNLIAKKDSGCVLAVLKAEKFAEGTNKTPALEKLKNEAYRIGTESKLAECKNYLKNGNFDGAYKAYKTAEIFGDKIGKDAGDGKILSEIYTGLCKSEIEAAKKGLNDKNINCVEKIFVAEKYAEKAENTLLSKEVAELKKNILKFGVEAKTEEAKNLSKKDPVKALVAILSAEQYASQANIATKTEQLKKEIYENLIRVKFDEVKANLKNNDYKSALSALAVIRNSEKTGKIKKIDGKIVLAEVENLQKKAYNVAVENLISEGKNAIK
;
A
#
# COMPACT_ATOMS: atom_id res chain seq x y z
N MET A 1 20.15 -14.86 22.23
CA MET A 1 21.04 -14.07 23.10
C MET A 1 21.83 -13.15 22.21
N SER A 2 21.64 -11.84 22.33
CA SER A 2 22.41 -10.87 21.54
C SER A 2 23.84 -10.81 22.07
N ALA A 3 24.82 -11.22 21.27
CA ALA A 3 26.23 -11.04 21.60
C ALA A 3 26.52 -9.58 21.95
N SER A 4 27.31 -9.35 23.00
CA SER A 4 27.67 -8.01 23.48
C SER A 4 28.46 -7.24 22.40
N ILE A 5 28.46 -5.91 22.44
CA ILE A 5 29.15 -5.09 21.42
C ILE A 5 30.66 -5.41 21.41
N SER A 6 31.25 -5.70 22.59
CA SER A 6 32.65 -6.11 22.72
C SER A 6 32.92 -7.53 22.18
N GLU A 7 31.98 -8.47 22.33
CA GLU A 7 32.08 -9.79 21.68
C GLU A 7 32.07 -9.66 20.15
N ARG A 8 31.23 -8.77 19.62
CA ARG A 8 31.18 -8.48 18.17
C ARG A 8 32.48 -7.83 17.68
N ALA A 9 33.02 -6.87 18.42
CA ALA A 9 34.32 -6.27 18.09
C ALA A 9 35.45 -7.30 18.11
N SER A 10 35.43 -8.24 19.07
CA SER A 10 36.40 -9.34 19.16
C SER A 10 36.28 -10.33 17.99
N ALA A 11 35.06 -10.64 17.54
CA ALA A 11 34.82 -11.54 16.41
C ALA A 11 35.42 -11.05 15.09
N VAL A 12 35.58 -9.72 14.91
CA VAL A 12 36.23 -9.14 13.72
C VAL A 12 37.65 -9.68 13.52
N LYS A 13 38.42 -9.85 14.61
CA LYS A 13 39.78 -10.39 14.55
C LYS A 13 39.79 -11.83 14.06
N GLU A 14 38.90 -12.65 14.62
CA GLU A 14 38.80 -14.06 14.27
C GLU A 14 38.42 -14.24 12.80
N LEU A 15 37.39 -13.53 12.33
CA LEU A 15 36.94 -13.57 10.94
C LEU A 15 38.03 -13.07 9.97
N PHE A 16 38.78 -12.03 10.36
CA PHE A 16 39.89 -11.53 9.56
C PHE A 16 40.98 -12.59 9.36
N PHE A 17 41.37 -13.33 10.42
CA PHE A 17 42.37 -14.39 10.30
C PHE A 17 41.85 -15.63 9.54
N LYS A 18 40.54 -15.89 9.58
CA LYS A 18 39.89 -16.94 8.77
C LYS A 18 39.74 -16.57 7.29
N GLY A 19 40.04 -15.33 6.90
CA GLY A 19 39.84 -14.85 5.53
C GLY A 19 38.37 -14.52 5.19
N GLU A 20 37.51 -14.44 6.21
CA GLU A 20 36.08 -14.10 6.11
C GLU A 20 35.88 -12.59 6.11
N TYR A 21 36.61 -11.90 5.22
CA TYR A 21 36.73 -10.44 5.22
C TYR A 21 35.40 -9.70 5.05
N GLU A 22 34.47 -10.25 4.27
CA GLU A 22 33.15 -9.65 4.04
C GLU A 22 32.27 -9.73 5.28
N GLU A 23 32.34 -10.83 6.03
CA GLU A 23 31.60 -10.99 7.27
C GLU A 23 32.20 -10.10 8.37
N ALA A 24 33.53 -10.03 8.44
CA ALA A 24 34.23 -9.08 9.29
C ALA A 24 33.82 -7.62 8.98
N ALA A 25 33.71 -7.25 7.70
CA ALA A 25 33.29 -5.91 7.27
C ALA A 25 31.85 -5.59 7.68
N LYS A 26 30.90 -6.53 7.53
CA LYS A 26 29.51 -6.35 8.00
C LYS A 26 29.45 -6.14 9.51
N ILE A 27 30.23 -6.90 10.28
CA ILE A 27 30.29 -6.74 11.73
C ILE A 27 30.84 -5.37 12.10
N ILE A 28 31.89 -4.88 11.42
CA ILE A 28 32.41 -3.53 11.66
C ILE A 28 31.33 -2.47 11.43
N ILE A 29 30.61 -2.52 10.29
CA ILE A 29 29.52 -1.56 10.01
C ILE A 29 28.48 -1.55 11.14
N LEU A 30 28.11 -2.74 11.63
CA LEU A 30 27.15 -2.86 12.72
C LEU A 30 27.71 -2.31 14.05
N VAL A 31 28.98 -2.56 14.35
CA VAL A 31 29.65 -2.02 15.54
C VAL A 31 29.71 -0.49 15.47
N GLU A 32 29.95 0.11 14.30
CA GLU A 32 29.97 1.57 14.13
C GLU A 32 28.61 2.23 14.36
N LEU A 33 27.52 1.58 13.94
CA LEU A 33 26.16 2.03 14.25
C LEU A 33 25.91 2.01 15.77
N LEU A 34 26.32 0.93 16.44
CA LEU A 34 26.16 0.79 17.89
C LEU A 34 27.04 1.78 18.67
N ILE A 35 28.25 2.09 18.18
CA ILE A 35 29.10 3.16 18.74
C ILE A 35 28.36 4.51 18.66
N SER A 36 27.72 4.80 17.53
CA SER A 36 26.96 6.04 17.35
C SER A 36 25.78 6.16 18.33
N GLU A 37 25.09 5.05 18.60
CA GLU A 37 24.02 4.97 19.60
C GLU A 37 24.54 5.19 21.03
N LEU A 38 25.68 4.58 21.39
CA LEU A 38 26.31 4.79 22.70
C LEU A 38 26.68 6.25 22.94
N ILE A 39 27.24 6.92 21.92
CA ILE A 39 27.57 8.34 21.99
C ILE A 39 26.29 9.17 22.21
N ALA A 40 25.22 8.89 21.47
CA ALA A 40 23.94 9.59 21.63
C ALA A 40 23.33 9.44 23.02
N ASN A 41 23.60 8.32 23.70
CA ASN A 41 23.13 8.04 25.06
C ASN A 41 24.06 8.54 26.18
N GLY A 42 25.18 9.20 25.84
CA GLY A 42 26.14 9.75 26.80
C GLY A 42 27.24 8.78 27.25
N ASP A 43 27.33 7.58 26.66
CA ASP A 43 28.30 6.53 26.99
C ASP A 43 29.62 6.65 26.19
N GLU A 44 30.18 7.86 26.10
CA GLU A 44 31.36 8.15 25.26
C GLU A 44 32.61 7.31 25.58
N LYS A 45 32.76 6.92 26.86
CA LYS A 45 33.93 6.16 27.31
C LYS A 45 33.92 4.74 26.76
N GLU A 46 32.76 4.09 26.74
CA GLU A 46 32.61 2.75 26.19
C GLU A 46 32.69 2.78 24.67
N ALA A 47 32.11 3.80 24.03
CA ALA A 47 32.22 4.04 22.60
C ALA A 47 33.69 4.14 22.14
N LYS A 48 34.52 4.97 22.79
CA LYS A 48 35.95 5.14 22.48
C LYS A 48 36.75 3.85 22.65
N LYS A 49 36.43 3.05 23.69
CA LYS A 49 37.07 1.76 23.93
C LYS A 49 36.81 0.81 22.76
N ILE A 50 35.54 0.63 22.38
CA ILE A 50 35.15 -0.25 21.27
C ILE A 50 35.74 0.25 19.94
N GLU A 51 35.73 1.56 19.69
CA GLU A 51 36.33 2.15 18.49
C GLU A 51 37.83 1.82 18.38
N SER A 52 38.57 1.90 19.48
CA SER A 52 39.99 1.55 19.53
C SER A 52 40.27 0.06 19.27
N GLU A 53 39.33 -0.82 19.62
CA GLU A 53 39.47 -2.27 19.41
C GLU A 53 39.37 -2.65 17.93
N ILE A 54 38.55 -1.92 17.16
CA ILE A 54 38.31 -2.18 15.73
C ILE A 54 39.19 -1.34 14.80
N SER A 55 39.67 -0.17 15.24
CA SER A 55 40.37 0.81 14.39
C SER A 55 41.60 0.23 13.68
N ASN A 56 42.36 -0.62 14.37
CA ASN A 56 43.60 -1.23 13.87
C ASN A 56 43.39 -2.20 12.70
N LEU A 57 42.20 -2.80 12.58
CA LEU A 57 41.89 -3.77 11.52
C LEU A 57 40.93 -3.23 10.48
N LYS A 58 40.18 -2.18 10.82
CA LYS A 58 39.13 -1.59 9.99
C LYS A 58 39.57 -1.41 8.54
N LYS A 59 40.68 -0.69 8.34
CA LYS A 59 41.21 -0.40 7.00
C LYS A 59 41.52 -1.68 6.21
N SER A 60 42.26 -2.61 6.80
CA SER A 60 42.65 -3.86 6.13
C SER A 60 41.47 -4.80 5.88
N VAL A 61 40.48 -4.83 6.78
CA VAL A 61 39.24 -5.62 6.59
C VAL A 61 38.48 -5.08 5.39
N PHE A 62 38.22 -3.77 5.33
CA PHE A 62 37.51 -3.15 4.21
C PHE A 62 38.29 -3.28 2.89
N GLU A 63 39.60 -3.04 2.87
CA GLU A 63 40.43 -3.23 1.66
C GLU A 63 40.31 -4.64 1.09
N LYS A 64 40.41 -5.67 1.95
CA LYS A 64 40.28 -7.06 1.51
C LYS A 64 38.85 -7.45 1.14
N ALA A 65 37.84 -6.93 1.86
CA ALA A 65 36.44 -7.15 1.53
C ALA A 65 36.06 -6.52 0.18
N ILE A 66 36.53 -5.29 -0.09
CA ILE A 66 36.36 -4.61 -1.37
C ILE A 66 37.06 -5.42 -2.49
N ALA A 67 38.30 -5.84 -2.28
CA ALA A 67 39.04 -6.62 -3.27
C ALA A 67 38.32 -7.93 -3.63
N LYS A 68 37.88 -8.68 -2.61
CA LYS A 68 37.12 -9.92 -2.81
C LYS A 68 35.82 -9.70 -3.56
N ALA A 69 34.99 -8.75 -3.12
CA ALA A 69 33.72 -8.45 -3.78
C ALA A 69 33.91 -7.92 -5.22
N THR A 70 35.01 -7.19 -5.46
CA THR A 70 35.39 -6.70 -6.79
C THR A 70 35.79 -7.85 -7.72
N ASP A 71 36.55 -8.83 -7.22
CA ASP A 71 36.96 -9.99 -8.01
C ASP A 71 35.77 -10.92 -8.29
N ASP A 72 34.87 -11.10 -7.33
CA ASP A 72 33.59 -11.80 -7.53
C ASP A 72 32.76 -11.12 -8.63
N ALA A 73 32.66 -9.79 -8.59
CA ALA A 73 31.98 -9.02 -9.63
C ALA A 73 32.63 -9.21 -11.02
N LYS A 74 33.96 -9.12 -11.13
CA LYS A 74 34.67 -9.36 -12.40
C LYS A 74 34.42 -10.76 -12.95
N ASN A 75 34.43 -11.77 -12.08
CA ASN A 75 34.17 -13.15 -12.45
C ASN A 75 32.75 -13.34 -12.99
N LEU A 76 31.75 -12.72 -12.36
CA LEU A 76 30.36 -12.77 -12.81
C LEU A 76 30.15 -11.97 -14.10
N ILE A 77 30.80 -10.81 -14.25
CA ILE A 77 30.81 -10.02 -15.48
C ILE A 77 31.38 -10.85 -16.65
N ALA A 78 32.51 -11.52 -16.45
CA ALA A 78 33.14 -12.36 -17.48
C ALA A 78 32.22 -13.50 -17.94
N LYS A 79 31.38 -14.02 -17.04
CA LYS A 79 30.37 -15.05 -17.31
C LYS A 79 29.04 -14.48 -17.85
N LYS A 80 28.90 -13.16 -17.94
CA LYS A 80 27.62 -12.46 -18.22
C LYS A 80 26.49 -12.86 -17.27
N ASP A 81 26.82 -13.16 -16.02
CA ASP A 81 25.86 -13.53 -15.00
C ASP A 81 25.24 -12.28 -14.36
N SER A 82 23.92 -12.19 -14.33
CA SER A 82 23.17 -11.07 -13.73
C SER A 82 23.43 -10.84 -12.24
N GLY A 83 23.93 -11.86 -11.51
CA GLY A 83 24.40 -11.73 -10.14
C GLY A 83 25.54 -10.72 -9.96
N CYS A 84 26.20 -10.31 -11.06
CA CYS A 84 27.24 -9.28 -11.02
C CYS A 84 26.75 -7.94 -10.45
N VAL A 85 25.48 -7.57 -10.66
CA VAL A 85 24.90 -6.32 -10.12
C VAL A 85 24.96 -6.32 -8.59
N LEU A 86 24.56 -7.42 -7.97
CA LEU A 86 24.60 -7.56 -6.52
C LEU A 86 26.05 -7.55 -5.99
N ALA A 87 26.95 -8.23 -6.69
CA ALA A 87 28.37 -8.26 -6.31
C ALA A 87 29.01 -6.87 -6.36
N VAL A 88 28.73 -6.07 -7.40
CA VAL A 88 29.25 -4.69 -7.48
C VAL A 88 28.62 -3.78 -6.42
N LEU A 89 27.32 -3.86 -6.18
CA LEU A 89 26.67 -3.07 -5.11
C LEU A 89 27.25 -3.38 -3.73
N LYS A 90 27.60 -4.65 -3.48
CA LYS A 90 28.28 -5.07 -2.26
C LYS A 90 29.67 -4.46 -2.14
N ALA A 91 30.45 -4.48 -3.22
CA ALA A 91 31.76 -3.82 -3.27
C ALA A 91 31.65 -2.30 -3.05
N GLU A 92 30.63 -1.65 -3.65
CA GLU A 92 30.33 -0.23 -3.44
C GLU A 92 29.99 0.06 -1.97
N LYS A 93 29.19 -0.80 -1.34
CA LYS A 93 28.83 -0.65 0.07
C LYS A 93 30.04 -0.72 1.00
N PHE A 94 30.97 -1.64 0.76
CA PHE A 94 32.21 -1.72 1.53
C PHE A 94 33.16 -0.54 1.25
N ALA A 95 33.05 0.09 0.08
CA ALA A 95 33.84 1.25 -0.27
C ALA A 95 33.29 2.58 0.29
N GLU A 96 32.05 2.61 0.81
CA GLU A 96 31.49 3.78 1.49
C GLU A 96 32.34 4.15 2.73
N GLY A 97 33.07 5.26 2.67
CA GLY A 97 34.02 5.67 3.71
C GLY A 97 35.50 5.45 3.38
N THR A 98 35.79 4.87 2.21
CA THR A 98 37.13 4.84 1.61
C THR A 98 37.14 5.75 0.37
N ASN A 99 38.30 6.28 -0.03
CA ASN A 99 38.40 7.07 -1.26
C ASN A 99 38.03 6.19 -2.47
N LYS A 100 36.82 6.38 -3.00
CA LYS A 100 36.24 5.60 -4.11
C LYS A 100 37.21 5.53 -5.29
N THR A 101 37.54 4.32 -5.74
CA THR A 101 38.44 4.13 -6.88
C THR A 101 37.68 4.16 -8.22
N PRO A 102 38.16 4.88 -9.26
CA PRO A 102 37.58 4.89 -10.61
C PRO A 102 37.38 3.52 -11.27
N ALA A 103 38.10 2.48 -10.80
CA ALA A 103 37.97 1.11 -11.29
C ALA A 103 36.61 0.48 -10.94
N LEU A 104 36.03 0.82 -9.78
CA LEU A 104 34.75 0.27 -9.33
C LEU A 104 33.58 0.84 -10.14
N GLU A 105 33.66 2.11 -10.53
CA GLU A 105 32.62 2.76 -11.34
C GLU A 105 32.50 2.13 -12.73
N LYS A 106 33.63 1.74 -13.35
CA LYS A 106 33.62 1.01 -14.63
C LYS A 106 32.95 -0.36 -14.49
N LEU A 107 33.24 -1.09 -13.42
CA LEU A 107 32.62 -2.39 -13.14
C LEU A 107 31.11 -2.26 -12.89
N LYS A 108 30.70 -1.20 -12.21
CA LYS A 108 29.30 -0.88 -11.94
C LYS A 108 28.51 -0.64 -13.22
N ASN A 109 29.05 0.18 -14.12
CA ASN A 109 28.40 0.44 -15.41
C ASN A 109 28.25 -0.84 -16.23
N GLU A 110 29.26 -1.70 -16.23
CA GLU A 110 29.22 -2.96 -16.95
C GLU A 110 28.26 -3.98 -16.31
N ALA A 111 28.23 -4.06 -14.98
CA ALA A 111 27.30 -4.91 -14.26
C ALA A 111 25.85 -4.49 -14.49
N TYR A 112 25.54 -3.19 -14.44
CA TYR A 112 24.20 -2.68 -14.77
C TYR A 112 23.82 -2.97 -16.22
N ARG A 113 24.75 -2.84 -17.17
CA ARG A 113 24.51 -3.21 -18.58
C ARG A 113 24.10 -4.69 -18.70
N ILE A 114 24.85 -5.60 -18.08
CA ILE A 114 24.56 -7.04 -18.07
C ILE A 114 23.22 -7.32 -17.36
N GLY A 115 22.97 -6.66 -16.23
CA GLY A 115 21.72 -6.75 -15.48
C GLY A 115 20.50 -6.35 -16.32
N THR A 116 20.57 -5.21 -17.02
CA THR A 116 19.53 -4.73 -17.93
C THR A 116 19.27 -5.76 -19.04
N GLU A 117 20.32 -6.23 -19.73
CA GLU A 117 20.21 -7.22 -20.81
C GLU A 117 19.57 -8.53 -20.33
N SER A 118 20.00 -9.02 -19.17
CA SER A 118 19.46 -10.23 -18.56
C SER A 118 17.97 -10.08 -18.21
N LYS A 119 17.59 -8.96 -17.59
CA LYS A 119 16.20 -8.71 -17.20
C LYS A 119 15.28 -8.48 -18.40
N LEU A 120 15.78 -7.93 -19.50
CA LEU A 120 15.02 -7.86 -20.75
C LEU A 120 14.85 -9.22 -21.40
N ALA A 121 15.86 -10.10 -21.34
CA ALA A 121 15.71 -11.47 -21.81
C ALA A 121 14.66 -12.23 -20.97
N GLU A 122 14.68 -12.06 -19.65
CA GLU A 122 13.66 -12.62 -18.74
C GLU A 122 12.26 -12.07 -19.06
N CYS A 123 12.12 -10.75 -19.24
CA CYS A 123 10.88 -10.10 -19.67
C CYS A 123 10.33 -10.72 -20.96
N LYS A 124 11.16 -10.89 -21.99
CA LYS A 124 10.76 -11.50 -23.26
C LYS A 124 10.32 -12.96 -23.10
N ASN A 125 10.95 -13.72 -22.20
CA ASN A 125 10.53 -15.08 -21.89
C ASN A 125 9.15 -15.11 -21.22
N TYR A 126 8.92 -14.22 -20.24
CA TYR A 126 7.61 -14.09 -19.61
C TYR A 126 6.51 -13.69 -20.59
N LEU A 127 6.78 -12.76 -21.51
CA LEU A 127 5.85 -12.37 -22.58
C LEU A 127 5.45 -13.57 -23.45
N LYS A 128 6.43 -14.37 -23.89
CA LYS A 128 6.18 -15.59 -24.70
C LYS A 128 5.29 -16.61 -23.97
N ASN A 129 5.42 -16.68 -22.64
CA ASN A 129 4.67 -17.63 -21.81
C ASN A 129 3.36 -17.03 -21.26
N GLY A 130 2.98 -15.82 -21.67
CA GLY A 130 1.75 -15.15 -21.19
C GLY A 130 1.79 -14.71 -19.73
N ASN A 131 2.96 -14.72 -19.07
CA ASN A 131 3.11 -14.23 -17.70
C ASN A 131 3.37 -12.72 -17.69
N PHE A 132 2.34 -11.93 -17.93
CA PHE A 132 2.48 -10.49 -18.10
C PHE A 132 2.90 -9.74 -16.82
N ASP A 133 2.52 -10.22 -15.64
CA ASP A 133 2.99 -9.67 -14.35
C ASP A 133 4.49 -9.90 -14.15
N GLY A 134 4.98 -11.10 -14.46
CA GLY A 134 6.40 -11.42 -14.47
C GLY A 134 7.16 -10.53 -15.46
N ALA A 135 6.62 -10.36 -16.68
CA ALA A 135 7.19 -9.50 -17.69
C ALA A 135 7.29 -8.03 -17.21
N TYR A 136 6.23 -7.50 -16.59
CA TYR A 136 6.22 -6.15 -16.05
C TYR A 136 7.31 -5.93 -14.98
N LYS A 137 7.41 -6.85 -14.02
CA LYS A 137 8.43 -6.78 -12.94
C LYS A 137 9.85 -6.86 -13.51
N ALA A 138 10.09 -7.75 -14.48
CA ALA A 138 11.37 -7.89 -15.13
C ALA A 138 11.74 -6.62 -15.91
N TYR A 139 10.81 -6.07 -16.70
CA TYR A 139 11.00 -4.80 -17.43
C TYR A 139 11.32 -3.64 -16.49
N LYS A 140 10.55 -3.46 -15.40
CA LYS A 140 10.83 -2.40 -14.41
C LYS A 140 12.17 -2.55 -13.71
N THR A 141 12.64 -3.77 -13.50
CA THR A 141 13.99 -3.99 -12.99
C THR A 141 15.05 -3.61 -14.02
N ALA A 142 14.82 -3.92 -15.30
CA ALA A 142 15.71 -3.52 -16.39
C ALA A 142 15.79 -1.99 -16.54
N GLU A 143 14.66 -1.29 -16.41
CA GLU A 143 14.54 0.18 -16.41
C GLU A 143 15.38 0.79 -15.30
N ILE A 144 15.22 0.31 -14.05
CA ILE A 144 16.02 0.77 -12.91
C ILE A 144 17.53 0.61 -13.17
N PHE A 145 17.96 -0.52 -13.72
CA PHE A 145 19.38 -0.73 -14.03
C PHE A 145 19.87 0.11 -15.21
N GLY A 146 19.03 0.29 -16.24
CA GLY A 146 19.33 1.12 -17.40
C GLY A 146 19.51 2.60 -17.01
N ASP A 147 18.61 3.13 -16.18
CA ASP A 147 18.65 4.51 -15.68
C ASP A 147 19.95 4.81 -14.94
N LYS A 148 20.49 3.83 -14.19
CA LYS A 148 21.78 3.99 -13.47
C LYS A 148 22.96 4.23 -14.40
N ILE A 149 22.86 3.84 -15.66
CA ILE A 149 23.90 4.00 -16.68
C ILE A 149 23.48 4.91 -17.83
N GLY A 150 22.35 5.63 -17.68
CA GLY A 150 21.81 6.51 -18.71
C GLY A 150 21.43 5.78 -20.00
N LYS A 151 21.03 4.51 -19.91
CA LYS A 151 20.53 3.72 -21.04
C LYS A 151 19.07 3.38 -20.85
N ASP A 152 18.27 3.59 -21.88
CA ASP A 152 16.89 3.12 -21.90
C ASP A 152 16.86 1.57 -21.91
N ALA A 153 15.95 1.01 -21.12
CA ALA A 153 15.73 -0.44 -21.04
C ALA A 153 14.98 -0.99 -22.26
N GLY A 154 14.51 -0.16 -23.18
CA GLY A 154 14.03 -0.64 -24.47
C GLY A 154 13.03 0.32 -25.10
N ASP A 155 12.68 0.07 -26.36
CA ASP A 155 11.62 0.83 -27.00
C ASP A 155 10.28 0.63 -26.27
N GLY A 156 9.46 1.69 -26.20
CA GLY A 156 8.15 1.67 -25.53
C GLY A 156 7.18 0.58 -26.03
N LYS A 157 7.54 -0.12 -27.11
CA LYS A 157 6.84 -1.27 -27.67
C LYS A 157 6.75 -2.45 -26.69
N ILE A 158 7.82 -2.79 -25.97
CA ILE A 158 7.77 -3.89 -24.98
C ILE A 158 6.73 -3.59 -23.90
N LEU A 159 6.71 -2.35 -23.42
CA LEU A 159 5.79 -1.93 -22.37
C LEU A 159 4.33 -1.93 -22.86
N SER A 160 4.08 -1.48 -24.09
CA SER A 160 2.77 -1.57 -24.74
C SER A 160 2.28 -3.03 -24.87
N GLU A 161 3.16 -3.96 -25.24
CA GLU A 161 2.84 -5.39 -25.32
C GLU A 161 2.47 -5.98 -23.95
N ILE A 162 3.22 -5.64 -22.89
CA ILE A 162 2.92 -6.04 -21.50
C ILE A 162 1.53 -5.54 -21.09
N TYR A 163 1.25 -4.25 -21.28
CA TYR A 163 -0.05 -3.68 -20.90
C TYR A 163 -1.21 -4.25 -21.73
N THR A 164 -0.98 -4.56 -23.01
CA THR A 164 -1.96 -5.25 -23.84
C THR A 164 -2.33 -6.61 -23.23
N GLY A 165 -1.34 -7.40 -22.81
CA GLY A 165 -1.57 -8.71 -22.19
C GLY A 165 -2.27 -8.64 -20.83
N LEU A 166 -1.86 -7.71 -19.98
CA LEU A 166 -2.50 -7.45 -18.68
C LEU A 166 -3.96 -7.04 -18.84
N CYS A 167 -4.23 -6.11 -19.77
CA CYS A 167 -5.58 -5.66 -20.09
C CYS A 167 -6.47 -6.83 -20.53
N LYS A 168 -6.01 -7.65 -21.48
CA LYS A 168 -6.76 -8.83 -21.93
C LYS A 168 -7.08 -9.80 -20.79
N SER A 169 -6.11 -10.03 -19.90
CA SER A 169 -6.31 -10.91 -18.74
C SER A 169 -7.42 -10.39 -17.81
N GLU A 170 -7.44 -9.07 -17.57
CA GLU A 170 -8.46 -8.41 -16.75
C GLU A 170 -9.84 -8.35 -17.44
N ILE A 171 -9.87 -8.17 -18.77
CA ILE A 171 -11.10 -8.28 -19.57
C ILE A 171 -11.73 -9.67 -19.41
N GLU A 172 -10.95 -10.74 -19.53
CA GLU A 172 -11.45 -12.11 -19.40
C GLU A 172 -11.95 -12.39 -17.97
N ALA A 173 -11.23 -11.91 -16.95
CA ALA A 173 -11.70 -11.99 -15.57
C ALA A 173 -13.01 -11.21 -15.36
N ALA A 174 -13.15 -10.03 -15.98
CA ALA A 174 -14.35 -9.21 -15.91
C ALA A 174 -15.54 -9.89 -16.62
N LYS A 175 -15.34 -10.46 -17.81
CA LYS A 175 -16.34 -11.25 -18.55
C LYS A 175 -16.81 -12.45 -17.72
N LYS A 176 -15.88 -13.20 -17.13
CA LYS A 176 -16.21 -14.33 -16.24
C LYS A 176 -17.03 -13.87 -15.04
N GLY A 177 -16.60 -12.81 -14.35
CA GLY A 177 -17.32 -12.28 -13.20
C GLY A 177 -18.73 -11.79 -13.57
N LEU A 178 -18.90 -11.18 -14.74
CA LEU A 178 -20.22 -10.78 -15.24
C LEU A 178 -21.13 -11.99 -15.45
N ASN A 179 -20.63 -13.06 -16.08
CA ASN A 179 -21.37 -14.30 -16.30
C ASN A 179 -21.75 -14.99 -14.98
N ASP A 180 -20.82 -15.00 -14.02
CA ASP A 180 -21.01 -15.59 -12.69
C ASP A 180 -21.85 -14.70 -11.77
N LYS A 181 -22.34 -13.54 -12.25
CA LYS A 181 -23.02 -12.50 -11.45
C LYS A 181 -22.23 -12.08 -10.21
N ASN A 182 -20.91 -12.02 -10.33
CA ASN A 182 -19.99 -11.58 -9.30
C ASN A 182 -19.64 -10.10 -9.48
N ILE A 183 -19.99 -9.27 -8.48
CA ILE A 183 -19.78 -7.82 -8.51
C ILE A 183 -18.31 -7.40 -8.69
N ASN A 184 -17.35 -8.28 -8.38
CA ASN A 184 -15.92 -8.01 -8.56
C ASN A 184 -15.54 -7.76 -10.03
N CYS A 185 -16.40 -8.11 -11.01
CA CYS A 185 -16.18 -7.74 -12.41
C CYS A 185 -16.09 -6.22 -12.63
N VAL A 186 -16.72 -5.42 -11.77
CA VAL A 186 -16.66 -3.96 -11.83
C VAL A 186 -15.24 -3.46 -11.56
N GLU A 187 -14.55 -3.98 -10.56
CA GLU A 187 -13.16 -3.62 -10.29
C GLU A 187 -12.25 -4.01 -11.46
N LYS A 188 -12.43 -5.25 -11.96
CA LYS A 188 -11.64 -5.80 -13.06
C LYS A 188 -11.71 -4.94 -14.32
N ILE A 189 -12.89 -4.41 -14.67
CA ILE A 189 -13.00 -3.57 -15.87
C ILE A 189 -12.35 -2.19 -15.72
N PHE A 190 -12.30 -1.62 -14.50
CA PHE A 190 -11.53 -0.39 -14.27
C PHE A 190 -10.03 -0.60 -14.34
N VAL A 191 -9.55 -1.77 -13.90
CA VAL A 191 -8.13 -2.13 -14.04
C VAL A 191 -7.78 -2.31 -15.52
N ALA A 192 -8.62 -3.02 -16.28
CA ALA A 192 -8.46 -3.17 -17.72
C ALA A 192 -8.43 -1.82 -18.46
N GLU A 193 -9.28 -0.87 -18.10
CA GLU A 193 -9.30 0.48 -18.67
C GLU A 193 -7.96 1.20 -18.51
N LYS A 194 -7.40 1.20 -17.29
CA LYS A 194 -6.08 1.79 -17.02
C LYS A 194 -4.98 1.13 -17.82
N TYR A 195 -5.04 -0.19 -18.04
CA TYR A 195 -4.06 -0.88 -18.87
C TYR A 195 -4.24 -0.58 -20.37
N ALA A 196 -5.49 -0.46 -20.84
CA ALA A 196 -5.76 -0.09 -22.23
C ALA A 196 -5.24 1.31 -22.56
N GLU A 197 -5.41 2.28 -21.65
CA GLU A 197 -4.84 3.63 -21.77
C GLU A 197 -3.32 3.60 -21.93
N LYS A 198 -2.63 2.79 -21.12
CA LYS A 198 -1.16 2.66 -21.16
C LYS A 198 -0.63 1.80 -22.31
N ALA A 199 -1.47 0.93 -22.86
CA ALA A 199 -1.08 0.10 -24.00
C ALA A 199 -1.02 0.90 -25.31
N GLU A 200 -1.57 2.13 -25.35
CA GLU A 200 -1.70 2.95 -26.56
C GLU A 200 -2.42 2.20 -27.71
N ASN A 201 -3.28 1.24 -27.36
CA ASN A 201 -3.99 0.38 -28.30
C ASN A 201 -5.46 0.79 -28.42
N THR A 202 -5.79 1.53 -29.47
CA THR A 202 -7.13 2.10 -29.68
C THR A 202 -8.23 1.05 -29.85
N LEU A 203 -7.92 -0.12 -30.43
CA LEU A 203 -8.88 -1.21 -30.56
C LEU A 203 -9.21 -1.82 -29.20
N LEU A 204 -8.19 -2.02 -28.37
CA LEU A 204 -8.35 -2.54 -27.02
C LEU A 204 -9.14 -1.57 -26.13
N SER A 205 -8.88 -0.27 -26.24
CA SER A 205 -9.65 0.75 -25.51
C SER A 205 -11.13 0.75 -25.88
N LYS A 206 -11.47 0.49 -27.16
CA LYS A 206 -12.87 0.36 -27.59
C LYS A 206 -13.53 -0.89 -27.00
N GLU A 207 -12.86 -2.05 -27.03
CA GLU A 207 -13.37 -3.28 -26.41
C GLU A 207 -13.66 -3.09 -24.92
N VAL A 208 -12.73 -2.45 -24.18
CA VAL A 208 -12.92 -2.15 -22.76
C VAL A 208 -14.09 -1.21 -22.54
N ALA A 209 -14.22 -0.14 -23.33
CA ALA A 209 -15.31 0.82 -23.19
C ALA A 209 -16.69 0.18 -23.40
N GLU A 210 -16.83 -0.69 -24.40
CA GLU A 210 -18.06 -1.44 -24.67
C GLU A 210 -18.40 -2.39 -23.51
N LEU A 211 -17.42 -3.18 -23.05
CA LEU A 211 -17.61 -4.10 -21.94
C LEU A 211 -17.92 -3.38 -20.62
N LYS A 212 -17.26 -2.25 -20.36
CA LYS A 212 -17.48 -1.40 -19.18
C LYS A 212 -18.92 -0.95 -19.06
N LYS A 213 -19.56 -0.55 -20.16
CA LYS A 213 -20.97 -0.15 -20.13
C LYS A 213 -21.89 -1.29 -19.65
N ASN A 214 -21.66 -2.51 -20.13
CA ASN A 214 -22.44 -3.69 -19.74
C ASN A 214 -22.19 -4.06 -18.27
N ILE A 215 -20.94 -4.04 -17.83
CA ILE A 215 -20.55 -4.35 -16.45
C ILE A 215 -21.10 -3.32 -15.48
N LEU A 216 -21.04 -2.02 -15.81
CA LEU A 216 -21.59 -0.98 -14.96
C LEU A 216 -23.11 -1.08 -14.85
N LYS A 217 -23.82 -1.43 -15.94
CA LYS A 217 -25.26 -1.70 -15.89
C LYS A 217 -25.57 -2.85 -14.91
N PHE A 218 -24.84 -3.95 -14.99
CA PHE A 218 -24.95 -5.05 -14.02
C PHE A 218 -24.63 -4.57 -12.58
N GLY A 219 -23.58 -3.77 -12.40
CA GLY A 219 -23.21 -3.20 -11.11
C GLY A 219 -24.31 -2.35 -10.49
N VAL A 220 -25.00 -1.53 -11.30
CA VAL A 220 -26.19 -0.76 -10.88
C VAL A 220 -27.28 -1.68 -10.35
N GLU A 221 -27.62 -2.72 -11.10
CA GLU A 221 -28.67 -3.68 -10.73
C GLU A 221 -28.31 -4.41 -9.42
N ALA A 222 -27.11 -4.96 -9.35
CA ALA A 222 -26.61 -5.68 -8.19
C ALA A 222 -26.57 -4.80 -6.91
N LYS A 223 -26.05 -3.58 -7.02
CA LYS A 223 -25.97 -2.66 -5.88
C LYS A 223 -27.32 -2.08 -5.46
N THR A 224 -28.23 -1.88 -6.40
CA THR A 224 -29.61 -1.51 -6.07
C THR A 224 -30.31 -2.63 -5.29
N GLU A 225 -30.11 -3.88 -5.70
CA GLU A 225 -30.67 -5.04 -5.02
C GLU A 225 -30.04 -5.26 -3.63
N GLU A 226 -28.73 -5.11 -3.50
CA GLU A 226 -28.04 -5.09 -2.19
C GLU A 226 -28.63 -4.01 -1.27
N ALA A 227 -28.82 -2.79 -1.78
CA ALA A 227 -29.41 -1.69 -1.02
C ALA A 227 -30.83 -2.00 -0.54
N LYS A 228 -31.68 -2.61 -1.38
CA LYS A 228 -33.03 -3.04 -0.97
C LYS A 228 -32.99 -4.06 0.15
N ASN A 229 -32.14 -5.09 0.01
CA ASN A 229 -32.02 -6.17 0.99
C ASN A 229 -31.47 -5.70 2.34
N LEU A 230 -30.61 -4.67 2.33
CA LEU A 230 -30.02 -4.09 3.53
C LEU A 230 -30.82 -2.94 4.13
N SER A 231 -31.74 -2.30 3.38
CA SER A 231 -32.42 -1.05 3.79
C SER A 231 -32.99 -1.09 5.22
N LYS A 232 -33.56 -2.23 5.64
CA LYS A 232 -34.11 -2.41 7.00
C LYS A 232 -33.13 -3.06 7.99
N LYS A 233 -32.13 -3.79 7.51
CA LYS A 233 -31.20 -4.60 8.33
C LYS A 233 -29.97 -3.80 8.74
N ASP A 234 -29.42 -3.06 7.78
CA ASP A 234 -28.21 -2.24 7.92
C ASP A 234 -28.35 -1.05 6.96
N PRO A 235 -29.08 0.01 7.38
CA PRO A 235 -29.34 1.16 6.53
C PRO A 235 -28.06 1.95 6.17
N VAL A 236 -26.98 1.80 6.95
CA VAL A 236 -25.69 2.41 6.63
C VAL A 236 -25.06 1.71 5.41
N LYS A 237 -24.99 0.38 5.42
CA LYS A 237 -24.51 -0.38 4.24
C LYS A 237 -25.43 -0.24 3.05
N ALA A 238 -26.75 -0.18 3.28
CA ALA A 238 -27.72 0.08 2.20
C ALA A 238 -27.45 1.43 1.51
N LEU A 239 -27.11 2.46 2.29
CA LEU A 239 -26.77 3.78 1.74
C LEU A 239 -25.48 3.73 0.91
N VAL A 240 -24.45 3.02 1.37
CA VAL A 240 -23.22 2.81 0.60
C VAL A 240 -23.53 2.09 -0.73
N ALA A 241 -24.38 1.06 -0.69
CA ALA A 241 -24.76 0.32 -1.88
C ALA A 241 -25.53 1.19 -2.88
N ILE A 242 -26.53 1.97 -2.44
CA ILE A 242 -27.31 2.81 -3.37
C ILE A 242 -26.47 3.95 -3.97
N LEU A 243 -25.54 4.53 -3.20
CA LEU A 243 -24.60 5.53 -3.72
C LEU A 243 -23.63 4.92 -4.74
N SER A 244 -23.19 3.67 -4.51
CA SER A 244 -22.37 2.95 -5.49
C SER A 244 -23.14 2.72 -6.79
N ALA A 245 -24.42 2.36 -6.70
CA ALA A 245 -25.29 2.21 -7.88
C ALA A 245 -25.44 3.53 -8.65
N GLU A 246 -25.67 4.66 -7.95
CA GLU A 246 -25.74 5.99 -8.57
C GLU A 246 -24.43 6.38 -9.28
N GLN A 247 -23.28 6.09 -8.65
CA GLN A 247 -21.97 6.33 -9.24
C GLN A 247 -21.77 5.52 -10.53
N TYR A 248 -22.08 4.21 -10.51
CA TYR A 248 -21.97 3.36 -11.70
C TYR A 248 -22.91 3.81 -12.82
N ALA A 249 -24.13 4.21 -12.46
CA ALA A 249 -25.10 4.74 -13.41
C ALA A 249 -24.62 6.02 -14.08
N SER A 250 -24.06 6.95 -13.31
CA SER A 250 -23.47 8.19 -13.82
C SER A 250 -22.35 7.90 -14.81
N GLN A 251 -21.43 6.99 -14.47
CA GLN A 251 -20.32 6.62 -15.35
C GLN A 251 -20.76 5.87 -16.61
N ALA A 252 -21.83 5.09 -16.53
CA ALA A 252 -22.41 4.40 -17.68
C ALA A 252 -23.34 5.30 -18.52
N ASN A 253 -23.59 6.53 -18.06
CA ASN A 253 -24.61 7.44 -18.60
C ASN A 253 -26.00 6.78 -18.69
N ILE A 254 -26.42 6.13 -17.61
CA ILE A 254 -27.70 5.44 -17.49
C ILE A 254 -28.56 6.16 -16.44
N ALA A 255 -29.81 6.45 -16.79
CA ALA A 255 -30.77 6.97 -15.81
C ALA A 255 -31.13 5.89 -14.79
N THR A 256 -31.07 6.22 -13.50
CA THR A 256 -31.54 5.33 -12.43
C THR A 256 -32.64 5.99 -11.62
N LYS A 257 -33.57 5.18 -11.12
CA LYS A 257 -34.68 5.61 -10.25
C LYS A 257 -34.39 5.17 -8.81
N THR A 258 -33.37 5.75 -8.18
CA THR A 258 -32.94 5.41 -6.81
C THR A 258 -33.61 6.27 -5.74
N GLU A 259 -34.20 7.41 -6.09
CA GLU A 259 -34.72 8.41 -5.16
C GLU A 259 -35.66 7.86 -4.08
N GLN A 260 -36.64 7.05 -4.49
CA GLN A 260 -37.61 6.46 -3.55
C GLN A 260 -36.92 5.51 -2.56
N LEU A 261 -36.07 4.61 -3.06
CA LEU A 261 -35.32 3.67 -2.22
C LEU A 261 -34.35 4.39 -1.28
N LYS A 262 -33.67 5.44 -1.77
CA LYS A 262 -32.76 6.26 -0.99
C LYS A 262 -33.49 6.97 0.16
N LYS A 263 -34.67 7.51 -0.12
CA LYS A 263 -35.54 8.08 0.91
C LYS A 263 -35.93 7.04 1.96
N GLU A 264 -36.36 5.85 1.55
CA GLU A 264 -36.69 4.75 2.47
C GLU A 264 -35.50 4.32 3.33
N ILE A 265 -34.28 4.25 2.75
CA ILE A 265 -33.05 3.95 3.50
C ILE A 265 -32.78 5.01 4.56
N TYR A 266 -32.91 6.31 4.21
CA TYR A 266 -32.75 7.39 5.19
C TYR A 266 -33.83 7.36 6.28
N GLU A 267 -35.08 7.02 5.96
CA GLU A 267 -36.13 6.84 6.97
C GLU A 267 -35.77 5.72 7.95
N ASN A 268 -35.30 4.59 7.45
CA ASN A 268 -34.84 3.48 8.29
C ASN A 268 -33.59 3.83 9.10
N LEU A 269 -32.65 4.57 8.53
CA LEU A 269 -31.46 5.07 9.25
C LEU A 269 -31.86 5.94 10.43
N ILE A 270 -32.80 6.87 10.22
CA ILE A 270 -33.29 7.75 11.30
C ILE A 270 -33.97 6.92 12.40
N ARG A 271 -34.80 5.92 12.05
CA ARG A 271 -35.41 5.01 13.04
C ARG A 271 -34.36 4.29 13.89
N VAL A 272 -33.40 3.64 13.24
CA VAL A 272 -32.31 2.92 13.93
C VAL A 272 -31.54 3.87 14.85
N LYS A 273 -31.22 5.08 14.39
CA LYS A 273 -30.51 6.06 15.19
C LYS A 273 -31.34 6.62 16.34
N PHE A 274 -32.65 6.77 16.20
CA PHE A 274 -33.48 7.14 17.35
C PHE A 274 -33.46 6.05 18.44
N ASP A 275 -33.45 4.78 18.06
CA ASP A 275 -33.37 3.69 19.03
C ASP A 275 -31.99 3.60 19.68
N GLU A 276 -30.92 3.85 18.92
CA GLU A 276 -29.56 4.01 19.44
C GLU A 276 -29.45 5.15 20.45
N VAL A 277 -30.05 6.32 20.17
CA VAL A 277 -30.10 7.45 21.12
C VAL A 277 -30.78 7.02 22.42
N LYS A 278 -31.94 6.37 22.33
CA LYS A 278 -32.68 5.92 23.53
C LYS A 278 -31.88 4.90 24.34
N ALA A 279 -31.18 3.98 23.67
CA ALA A 279 -30.33 2.99 24.33
C ALA A 279 -29.13 3.64 25.03
N ASN A 280 -28.43 4.54 24.35
CA ASN A 280 -27.28 5.26 24.92
C ASN A 280 -27.68 6.13 26.11
N LEU A 281 -28.83 6.81 26.05
CA LEU A 281 -29.36 7.58 27.18
C LEU A 281 -29.69 6.68 28.39
N LYS A 282 -30.22 5.47 28.18
CA LYS A 282 -30.44 4.50 29.27
C LYS A 282 -29.14 4.03 29.92
N ASN A 283 -28.05 4.01 29.16
CA ASN A 283 -26.73 3.61 29.63
C ASN A 283 -25.88 4.79 30.13
N ASN A 284 -26.48 5.97 30.32
CA ASN A 284 -25.79 7.22 30.68
C ASN A 284 -24.66 7.64 29.71
N ASP A 285 -24.62 7.09 28.49
CA ASP A 285 -23.66 7.46 27.45
C ASP A 285 -24.19 8.62 26.60
N TYR A 286 -24.12 9.83 27.18
CA TYR A 286 -24.60 11.05 26.52
C TYR A 286 -23.79 11.40 25.26
N LYS A 287 -22.50 11.03 25.18
CA LYS A 287 -21.64 11.34 24.03
C LYS A 287 -22.10 10.58 22.79
N SER A 288 -22.30 9.27 22.92
CA SER A 288 -22.81 8.44 21.82
C SER A 288 -24.24 8.81 21.44
N ALA A 289 -25.08 9.20 22.41
CA ALA A 289 -26.42 9.74 22.14
C ALA A 289 -26.36 11.02 21.28
N LEU A 290 -25.49 11.99 21.63
CA LEU A 290 -25.33 13.23 20.85
C LEU A 290 -24.79 12.96 19.44
N SER A 291 -23.85 12.02 19.29
CA SER A 291 -23.34 11.60 17.97
C SER A 291 -24.43 10.99 17.10
N ALA A 292 -25.28 10.11 17.65
CA ALA A 292 -26.40 9.53 16.93
C ALA A 292 -27.45 10.61 16.52
N LEU A 293 -27.73 11.59 17.39
CA LEU A 293 -28.60 12.73 17.06
C LEU A 293 -28.07 13.57 15.90
N ALA A 294 -26.75 13.75 15.79
CA ALA A 294 -26.13 14.46 14.66
C ALA A 294 -26.36 13.71 13.33
N VAL A 295 -26.26 12.37 13.34
CA VAL A 295 -26.57 11.54 12.17
C VAL A 295 -28.03 11.69 11.75
N ILE A 296 -28.97 11.76 12.71
CA ILE A 296 -30.39 11.96 12.42
C ILE A 296 -30.61 13.31 11.71
N ARG A 297 -30.03 14.40 12.20
CA ARG A 297 -30.15 15.73 11.55
C ARG A 297 -29.64 15.72 10.11
N ASN A 298 -28.47 15.13 9.89
CA ASN A 298 -27.88 15.05 8.57
C ASN A 298 -28.73 14.19 7.61
N SER A 299 -29.30 13.10 8.13
CA SER A 299 -30.18 12.21 7.37
C SER A 299 -31.53 12.88 7.05
N GLU A 300 -32.10 13.64 7.99
CA GLU A 300 -33.31 14.43 7.80
C GLU A 300 -33.12 15.44 6.67
N LYS A 301 -32.06 16.24 6.73
CA LYS A 301 -31.74 17.27 5.74
C LYS A 301 -31.50 16.65 4.36
N THR A 302 -30.68 15.61 4.29
CA THR A 302 -30.28 14.98 3.02
C THR A 302 -31.44 14.20 2.39
N GLY A 303 -32.18 13.44 3.19
CA GLY A 303 -33.35 12.68 2.75
C GLY A 303 -34.62 13.50 2.59
N LYS A 304 -34.63 14.76 3.07
CA LYS A 304 -35.80 15.65 3.16
C LYS A 304 -36.97 15.03 3.95
N ILE A 305 -36.66 14.37 5.07
CA ILE A 305 -37.61 13.57 5.85
C ILE A 305 -38.11 14.33 7.09
N LYS A 306 -39.12 15.17 6.90
CA LYS A 306 -39.64 16.02 7.99
C LYS A 306 -40.37 15.25 9.09
N LYS A 307 -40.96 14.09 8.76
CA LYS A 307 -41.78 13.29 9.68
C LYS A 307 -41.47 11.80 9.56
N ILE A 308 -41.41 11.12 10.70
CA ILE A 308 -41.31 9.66 10.81
C ILE A 308 -42.28 9.21 11.90
N ASP A 309 -43.06 8.17 11.60
CA ASP A 309 -43.98 7.52 12.54
C ASP A 309 -44.91 8.53 13.26
N GLY A 310 -45.40 9.52 12.49
CA GLY A 310 -46.29 10.59 12.97
C GLY A 310 -45.60 11.76 13.69
N LYS A 311 -44.30 11.67 13.98
CA LYS A 311 -43.55 12.69 14.72
C LYS A 311 -42.73 13.60 13.81
N ILE A 312 -42.61 14.87 14.18
CA ILE A 312 -41.67 15.80 13.53
C ILE A 312 -40.25 15.45 13.99
N VAL A 313 -39.39 15.08 13.04
CA VAL A 313 -38.04 14.54 13.34
C VAL A 313 -37.22 15.53 14.16
N LEU A 314 -37.15 16.79 13.75
CA LEU A 314 -36.35 17.80 14.44
C LEU A 314 -36.86 18.15 15.85
N ALA A 315 -38.18 18.13 16.07
CA ALA A 315 -38.76 18.34 17.39
C ALA A 315 -38.39 17.20 18.37
N GLU A 316 -38.40 15.96 17.89
CA GLU A 316 -37.96 14.81 18.70
C GLU A 316 -36.46 14.86 18.98
N VAL A 317 -35.65 15.26 17.99
CA VAL A 317 -34.20 15.47 18.16
C VAL A 317 -33.92 16.52 19.23
N GLU A 318 -34.61 17.66 19.23
CA GLU A 318 -34.44 18.71 20.24
C GLU A 318 -34.81 18.22 21.65
N ASN A 319 -35.90 17.46 21.77
CA ASN A 319 -36.31 16.87 23.04
C ASN A 319 -35.25 15.89 23.58
N LEU A 320 -34.78 14.96 22.74
CA LEU A 320 -33.77 13.99 23.14
C LEU A 320 -32.40 14.62 23.40
N GLN A 321 -32.07 15.71 22.70
CA GLN A 321 -30.84 16.46 22.96
C GLN A 321 -30.86 17.12 24.35
N LYS A 322 -31.98 17.71 24.77
CA LYS A 322 -32.13 18.25 26.13
C LYS A 322 -31.93 17.16 27.18
N LYS A 323 -32.51 15.97 26.95
CA LYS A 323 -32.28 14.81 27.84
C LYS A 323 -30.81 14.38 27.89
N ALA A 324 -30.13 14.33 26.75
CA ALA A 324 -28.70 14.02 26.69
C ALA A 324 -27.85 15.03 27.48
N TYR A 325 -28.17 16.32 27.40
CA TYR A 325 -27.47 17.33 28.20
C TYR A 325 -27.73 17.20 29.69
N ASN A 326 -28.96 16.86 30.11
CA ASN A 326 -29.23 16.61 31.52
C ASN A 326 -28.41 15.43 32.06
N VAL A 327 -28.34 14.31 31.32
CA VAL A 327 -27.49 13.15 31.66
C VAL A 327 -26.01 13.57 31.75
N ALA A 328 -25.54 14.41 30.83
CA ALA A 328 -24.17 14.92 30.86
C ALA A 328 -23.88 15.71 32.15
N VAL A 329 -24.80 16.59 32.55
CA VAL A 329 -24.69 17.39 33.78
C VAL A 329 -24.70 16.48 35.01
N GLU A 330 -25.61 15.52 35.08
CA GLU A 330 -25.70 14.55 36.19
C GLU A 330 -24.42 13.71 36.33
N ASN A 331 -23.84 13.27 35.21
CA ASN A 331 -22.57 12.55 35.20
C ASN A 331 -21.42 13.44 35.72
N LEU A 332 -21.29 14.67 35.22
CA LEU A 332 -20.24 15.60 35.66
C LEU A 332 -20.36 15.95 37.15
N ILE A 333 -21.59 16.13 37.65
CA ILE A 333 -21.83 16.34 39.09
C ILE A 333 -21.40 15.11 39.90
N SER A 334 -21.70 13.91 39.41
CA SER A 334 -21.34 12.65 40.08
C SER A 334 -19.83 12.43 40.10
N GLU A 335 -19.14 12.69 38.99
CA GLU A 335 -17.68 12.67 38.89
C GLU A 335 -17.04 13.68 39.84
N GLY A 336 -17.53 14.92 39.87
CA GLY A 336 -17.06 15.95 40.79
C GLY A 336 -17.26 15.57 42.26
N LYS A 337 -18.40 14.98 42.62
CA LYS A 337 -18.64 14.46 43.98
C LYS A 337 -17.68 13.33 44.36
N ASN A 338 -17.31 12.46 43.42
CA ASN A 338 -16.37 11.38 43.67
C ASN A 338 -14.93 11.88 43.78
N ALA A 339 -14.54 12.94 43.07
CA ALA A 339 -13.20 13.50 43.11
C ALA A 339 -12.87 14.23 44.43
N ILE A 340 -13.88 14.57 45.23
CA ILE A 340 -13.74 15.29 46.52
C ILE A 340 -13.80 14.32 47.72
N LYS A 341 -14.01 13.02 47.49
CA LYS A 341 -13.95 11.97 48.52
C LYS A 341 -12.56 11.37 48.64
#